data_AF-A0A9P5PT88-F1
#
_entry.id   AF-A0A9P5PT88-F1
#
_cell.length_a   1.000
_cell.length_b   1.000
_cell.length_c   1.000
_cell.angle_alpha   90.00
_cell.angle_beta   90.00
_cell.angle_gamma   90.00
#
_symmetry.space_group_name_H-M   'P 1'
#
loop_
_entity.id
_entity.type
_entity.pdbx_description
1 polymer ?
#
loop_
_entity_poly.entity_id
_entity_poly.type
_entity_poly.pdbx_seq_one_letter_code
_entity_poly.pdbx_strand_id
1 'polypeptide(L)'
;MAEDSAIPSLSMGVVGSRFVSSDEIEIAKARRDEQWKAAYARLGQEPPQQPQADAFDGRSLAEKLAANRVAKQEEWEEKTKLANQFRALEEDEIMFLDSIREKEEAEEKARREMDGEEVKGFKEYVRFASLPASSSFPAGLWLVA
;
A
#
# COMPACT_ATOMS: atom_id res chain seq x y z
N MET A 1 -36.54 4.25 10.85
CA MET A 1 -36.74 3.83 12.25
C MET A 1 -36.00 2.52 12.37
N ALA A 2 -34.86 2.51 13.04
CA ALA A 2 -34.08 1.31 13.28
C ALA A 2 -34.01 1.16 14.80
N GLU A 3 -34.59 0.06 15.27
CA GLU A 3 -34.72 -0.28 16.68
C GLU A 3 -33.34 -0.46 17.32
N ASP A 4 -32.98 0.46 18.23
CA ASP A 4 -31.85 0.31 19.14
C ASP A 4 -32.05 -0.97 19.96
N SER A 5 -31.23 -1.98 19.65
CA SER A 5 -31.05 -3.16 20.46
C SER A 5 -30.57 -2.75 21.85
N ALA A 6 -31.53 -2.61 22.77
CA ALA A 6 -31.33 -2.21 24.15
C ALA A 6 -30.40 -3.19 24.87
N ILE A 7 -29.13 -2.83 24.97
CA ILE A 7 -28.17 -3.52 25.84
C ILE A 7 -28.66 -3.27 27.28
N PRO A 8 -29.02 -4.31 28.06
CA PRO A 8 -29.53 -4.11 29.40
C PRO A 8 -28.42 -3.58 30.31
N SER A 9 -28.52 -2.29 30.67
CA SER A 9 -27.59 -1.61 31.59
C SER A 9 -27.43 -2.39 32.90
N LEU A 10 -26.18 -2.72 33.23
CA LEU A 10 -25.80 -3.54 34.38
C LEU A 10 -25.71 -2.74 35.70
N SER A 11 -25.89 -1.41 35.66
CA SER A 11 -25.55 -0.55 36.80
C SER A 11 -26.67 -0.23 37.79
N MET A 12 -27.94 -0.59 37.50
CA MET A 12 -29.09 -0.06 38.28
C MET A 12 -30.12 -1.11 38.76
N GLY A 13 -29.77 -2.40 38.84
CA GLY A 13 -30.73 -3.45 39.22
C GLY A 13 -30.20 -4.45 40.24
N VAL A 14 -31.05 -4.83 41.21
CA VAL A 14 -30.83 -5.93 42.17
C VAL A 14 -30.32 -7.17 41.43
N VAL A 15 -29.07 -7.56 41.72
CA VAL A 15 -28.36 -8.68 41.07
C VAL A 15 -29.04 -10.04 41.28
N GLY A 16 -29.97 -10.14 42.24
CA GLY A 16 -30.67 -11.38 42.60
C GLY A 16 -31.62 -11.93 41.54
N SER A 17 -32.07 -11.14 40.57
CA SER A 17 -32.98 -11.59 39.50
C SER A 17 -32.30 -11.87 38.15
N ARG A 18 -30.96 -11.86 38.10
CA ARG A 18 -30.18 -12.04 36.85
C ARG A 18 -29.49 -13.40 36.75
N PHE A 19 -29.62 -14.24 37.77
CA PHE A 19 -29.14 -15.62 37.72
C PHE A 19 -30.15 -16.46 36.93
N VAL A 20 -29.67 -17.04 35.83
CA VAL A 20 -30.45 -17.97 35.00
C VAL A 20 -30.10 -19.39 35.45
N SER A 21 -31.11 -20.24 35.63
CA SER A 21 -30.88 -21.64 35.99
C SER A 21 -30.25 -22.42 34.82
N SER A 22 -29.54 -23.51 35.12
CA SER A 22 -28.96 -24.36 34.07
C SER A 22 -30.04 -24.85 33.10
N ASP A 23 -31.19 -25.24 33.64
CA ASP A 23 -32.33 -25.75 32.87
C ASP A 23 -32.91 -24.68 31.94
N GLU A 24 -33.03 -23.43 32.40
CA GLU A 24 -33.47 -22.31 31.56
C GLU A 24 -32.50 -22.05 30.39
N ILE A 25 -31.19 -22.19 30.62
CA ILE A 25 -30.17 -22.06 29.57
C ILE A 25 -30.32 -23.18 28.54
N GLU A 26 -30.54 -24.42 28.98
CA GLU A 26 -30.73 -25.57 28.10
C GLU A 26 -32.00 -25.45 27.26
N ILE A 27 -33.12 -25.06 27.87
CA ILE A 27 -34.38 -24.81 27.16
C ILE A 27 -34.21 -23.69 26.13
N ALA A 28 -33.53 -22.60 26.50
CA ALA A 28 -33.27 -21.49 25.58
C ALA A 28 -32.36 -21.89 24.41
N LYS A 29 -31.38 -22.77 24.63
CA LYS A 29 -30.54 -23.35 23.57
C LYS A 29 -31.35 -24.24 22.64
N ALA A 30 -32.13 -25.18 23.19
CA ALA A 30 -32.99 -26.07 22.40
C ALA A 30 -33.97 -25.28 21.52
N ARG A 31 -34.63 -24.27 22.08
CA ARG A 31 -35.54 -23.40 21.33
C ARG A 31 -34.84 -22.64 20.19
N ARG A 32 -33.59 -22.21 20.40
CA ARG A 32 -32.77 -21.56 19.36
C ARG A 32 -32.40 -22.56 18.25
N ASP A 33 -32.02 -23.78 18.62
CA ASP A 33 -31.65 -24.83 17.68
C ASP A 33 -32.85 -25.28 16.82
N GLU A 34 -34.04 -25.39 17.42
CA GLU A 34 -35.28 -25.67 16.71
C GLU A 34 -35.62 -24.57 15.68
N GLN A 35 -35.52 -23.30 16.09
CA GLN A 35 -35.74 -22.16 15.20
C GLN A 35 -34.73 -22.13 14.06
N TRP A 36 -33.46 -22.42 14.37
CA TRP A 36 -32.41 -22.53 13.38
C TRP A 36 -32.73 -23.63 12.36
N LYS A 37 -33.01 -24.86 12.82
CA LYS A 37 -33.37 -25.97 11.95
C LYS A 37 -34.59 -25.66 11.08
N ALA A 38 -35.61 -25.02 11.66
CA ALA A 38 -36.79 -24.61 10.92
C ALA A 38 -36.49 -23.55 9.84
N ALA A 39 -35.58 -22.60 10.12
CA ALA A 39 -35.17 -21.59 9.14
C ALA A 39 -34.44 -22.21 7.94
N TYR A 40 -33.54 -23.17 8.19
CA TYR A 40 -32.82 -23.89 7.12
C TYR A 40 -33.72 -24.83 6.32
N ALA A 41 -34.67 -25.51 6.99
CA ALA A 41 -35.67 -26.34 6.32
C ALA A 41 -36.53 -25.52 5.34
N ARG A 42 -36.87 -24.27 5.69
CA ARG A 42 -37.58 -23.35 4.79
C ARG A 42 -36.75 -22.95 3.57
N LEU A 43 -35.43 -22.89 3.71
CA LEU A 43 -34.50 -22.57 2.63
C LEU A 43 -34.20 -23.78 1.73
N GLY A 44 -34.65 -24.99 2.13
CA GLY A 44 -34.36 -26.23 1.42
C GLY A 44 -32.90 -26.68 1.51
N GLN A 45 -32.15 -26.14 2.48
CA GLN A 45 -30.74 -26.47 2.72
C GLN A 45 -30.61 -27.19 4.06
N GLU A 46 -29.65 -28.12 4.15
CA GLU A 46 -29.34 -28.77 5.43
C GLU A 46 -28.60 -27.77 6.34
N PRO A 47 -28.99 -27.65 7.62
CA PRO A 47 -28.24 -26.84 8.57
C PRO A 47 -26.78 -27.33 8.61
N PRO A 48 -25.79 -26.43 8.52
CA PRO A 48 -24.39 -26.81 8.70
C PRO A 48 -24.20 -27.43 10.08
N GLN A 49 -23.26 -28.39 10.19
CA GLN A 49 -22.95 -29.00 11.48
C GLN A 49 -22.56 -27.91 12.47
N GLN A 50 -23.26 -27.89 13.61
CA GLN A 50 -22.94 -26.94 14.67
C GLN A 50 -21.48 -27.15 15.09
N PRO A 51 -20.70 -26.08 15.27
CA PRO A 51 -19.34 -26.21 15.78
C PRO A 51 -19.43 -26.95 17.12
N GLN A 52 -18.75 -28.08 17.20
CA GLN A 52 -18.66 -28.79 18.48
C GLN A 52 -18.00 -27.86 19.47
N ALA A 53 -18.56 -27.78 20.69
CA ALA A 53 -17.96 -27.00 21.75
C ALA A 53 -16.48 -27.36 21.84
N ASP A 54 -15.61 -26.36 21.66
CA ASP A 54 -14.17 -26.57 21.62
C ASP A 54 -13.74 -27.46 22.78
N ALA A 55 -12.92 -28.47 22.49
CA ALA A 55 -12.41 -29.40 23.49
C ALA A 55 -11.93 -28.61 24.71
N PHE A 56 -12.44 -28.98 25.89
CA PHE A 56 -12.17 -28.27 27.13
C PHE A 56 -10.67 -28.05 27.30
N ASP A 57 -10.24 -26.81 27.06
CA ASP A 57 -8.84 -26.44 27.13
C ASP A 57 -8.43 -26.35 28.61
N GLY A 58 -7.60 -27.30 29.04
CA GLY A 58 -7.08 -27.40 30.42
C GLY A 58 -6.11 -26.28 30.82
N ARG A 59 -5.75 -25.38 29.90
CA ARG A 59 -4.97 -24.18 30.22
C ARG A 59 -5.75 -23.23 31.14
N SER A 60 -5.02 -22.55 32.01
CA SER A 60 -5.61 -21.56 32.90
C SER A 60 -6.21 -20.39 32.11
N LEU A 61 -7.23 -19.74 32.67
CA LEU A 61 -7.80 -18.54 32.05
C LEU A 61 -6.75 -17.44 31.83
N ALA A 62 -5.76 -17.33 32.73
CA ALA A 62 -4.68 -16.37 32.63
C ALA A 62 -3.81 -16.60 31.38
N GLU A 63 -3.49 -17.85 31.08
CA GLU A 63 -2.74 -18.23 29.87
C GLU A 63 -3.53 -17.92 28.60
N LYS A 64 -4.84 -18.23 28.59
CA LYS A 64 -5.73 -17.90 27.45
C LYS A 64 -5.78 -16.39 27.19
N LEU A 65 -5.92 -15.59 28.25
CA LEU A 65 -5.95 -14.14 28.15
C LEU A 65 -4.60 -13.55 27.75
N ALA A 66 -3.49 -14.16 28.17
CA ALA A 66 -2.16 -13.77 27.72
C ALA A 66 -1.98 -14.05 26.23
N ALA A 67 -2.33 -15.26 25.78
CA ALA A 67 -2.25 -15.65 24.37
C ALA A 67 -3.12 -14.75 23.47
N ASN A 68 -4.35 -14.40 23.90
CA ASN A 68 -5.20 -13.50 23.12
C ASN A 68 -4.64 -12.08 23.01
N ARG A 69 -3.98 -11.58 24.07
CA ARG A 69 -3.32 -10.28 24.04
C ARG A 69 -2.11 -10.29 23.10
N VAL A 70 -1.27 -11.32 23.20
CA VAL A 70 -0.10 -11.48 22.33
C VAL A 70 -0.53 -11.59 20.87
N ALA A 71 -1.49 -12.46 20.55
CA ALA A 71 -1.97 -12.64 19.19
C ALA A 71 -2.51 -11.32 18.58
N LYS A 72 -3.31 -10.56 19.36
CA LYS A 72 -3.80 -9.25 18.92
C LYS A 72 -2.67 -8.24 18.72
N GLN A 73 -1.66 -8.28 19.58
CA GLN A 73 -0.51 -7.39 19.48
C GLN A 73 0.32 -7.72 18.25
N GLU A 74 0.62 -8.99 18.00
CA GLU A 74 1.34 -9.47 16.81
C GLU A 74 0.59 -9.10 15.53
N GLU A 75 -0.73 -9.36 15.46
CA GLU A 75 -1.53 -8.94 14.31
C GLU A 75 -1.52 -7.42 14.08
N TRP A 76 -1.54 -6.63 15.16
CA TRP A 76 -1.50 -5.18 15.06
C TRP A 76 -0.12 -4.70 14.60
N GLU A 77 0.94 -5.28 15.13
CA GLU A 77 2.32 -5.00 14.74
C GLU A 77 2.56 -5.39 13.29
N GLU A 78 2.12 -6.55 12.82
CA GLU A 78 2.27 -6.95 11.42
C GLU A 78 1.55 -6.00 10.46
N LYS A 79 0.30 -5.62 10.78
CA LYS A 79 -0.49 -4.68 9.98
C LYS A 79 0.14 -3.28 9.98
N THR A 80 0.69 -2.86 11.10
CA THR A 80 1.25 -1.50 11.28
C THR A 80 2.71 -1.41 10.81
N LYS A 81 3.44 -2.52 10.78
CA LYS A 81 4.86 -2.58 10.39
C LYS A 81 5.09 -2.09 8.97
N LEU A 82 4.20 -2.43 8.04
CA LEU A 82 4.29 -1.92 6.67
C LEU A 82 3.72 -0.49 6.55
N ALA A 83 2.71 -0.14 7.36
CA ALA A 83 2.10 1.18 7.33
C ALA A 83 3.06 2.29 7.79
N ASN A 84 3.95 1.99 8.73
CA ASN A 84 4.90 2.95 9.30
C ASN A 84 6.28 2.96 8.62
N GLN A 85 6.49 2.21 7.52
CA GLN A 85 7.79 2.19 6.84
C GLN A 85 8.11 3.50 6.14
N PHE A 86 7.09 4.20 5.66
CA PHE A 86 7.25 5.45 4.94
C PHE A 86 6.61 6.56 5.76
N ARG A 87 7.45 7.52 6.15
CA ARG A 87 6.98 8.80 6.67
C ARG A 87 6.77 9.77 5.51
N ALA A 88 5.96 10.81 5.73
CA ALA A 88 5.92 11.93 4.80
C ALA A 88 7.29 12.64 4.74
N LEU A 89 7.62 13.19 3.57
CA LEU A 89 8.76 14.08 3.40
C LEU A 89 8.46 15.42 4.09
N GLU A 90 9.43 15.94 4.82
CA GLU A 90 9.41 17.29 5.39
C GLU A 90 9.65 18.33 4.29
N GLU A 91 9.26 19.58 4.52
CA GLU A 91 9.35 20.66 3.52
C GLU A 91 10.80 20.88 3.04
N ASP A 92 11.76 20.86 3.98
CA ASP A 92 13.18 21.00 3.67
C ASP A 92 13.71 19.85 2.80
N GLU A 93 13.16 18.65 2.96
CA GLU A 93 13.57 17.45 2.23
C GLU A 93 13.03 17.47 0.79
N ILE A 94 11.84 18.04 0.59
CA ILE A 94 11.28 18.31 -0.74
C ILE A 94 12.15 19.34 -1.47
N MET A 95 12.47 20.46 -0.80
CA MET A 95 13.32 21.51 -1.38
C MET A 95 14.72 20.98 -1.74
N PHE A 96 15.27 20.08 -0.92
CA PHE A 96 16.52 19.41 -1.23
C PHE A 96 16.43 18.57 -2.51
N LEU A 97 15.37 17.77 -2.68
CA LEU A 97 15.17 16.96 -3.89
C LEU A 97 14.99 17.82 -5.14
N ASP A 98 14.28 18.95 -5.04
CA ASP A 98 14.15 19.91 -6.13
C ASP A 98 15.51 20.53 -6.50
N SER A 99 16.34 20.84 -5.50
CA SER A 99 17.70 21.38 -5.74
C SER A 99 18.62 20.38 -6.46
N ILE A 100 18.50 19.08 -6.16
CA ILE A 100 19.25 18.02 -6.86
C ILE A 100 18.80 17.96 -8.31
N ARG A 101 17.48 17.97 -8.54
CA ARG A 101 16.92 17.89 -9.88
C ARG A 101 17.31 19.09 -10.74
N GLU A 102 17.23 20.31 -10.19
CA GLU A 102 17.68 21.52 -10.88
C GLU A 102 19.17 21.43 -11.25
N LYS A 103 20.00 20.91 -10.34
CA LYS A 103 21.43 20.72 -10.59
C LYS A 103 21.69 19.71 -11.71
N GLU A 104 21.01 18.56 -11.72
CA GLU A 104 21.13 17.55 -12.77
C GLU A 104 20.69 18.12 -14.14
N GLU A 105 19.56 18.83 -14.19
CA GLU A 105 19.08 19.48 -15.41
C GLU A 105 20.06 20.56 -15.91
N ALA A 106 20.67 21.33 -15.01
CA ALA A 106 21.67 22.33 -15.36
C ALA A 106 22.97 21.70 -15.90
N GLU A 107 23.45 20.61 -15.29
CA GLU A 107 24.62 19.87 -15.75
C GLU A 107 24.37 19.20 -17.11
N GLU A 108 23.19 18.60 -17.33
CA GLU A 108 22.82 18.03 -18.62
C GLU A 108 22.72 19.11 -19.69
N LYS A 109 22.08 20.24 -19.38
CA LYS A 109 21.97 21.37 -20.31
C LYS A 109 23.33 21.92 -20.69
N ALA A 110 24.23 22.12 -19.71
CA ALA A 110 25.59 22.57 -19.96
C ALA A 110 26.35 21.60 -20.85
N ARG A 111 26.25 20.29 -20.59
CA ARG A 111 26.86 19.25 -21.45
C ARG A 111 26.33 19.32 -22.87
N ARG A 112 25.00 19.40 -23.03
CA ARG A 112 24.36 19.50 -24.34
C ARG A 112 24.73 20.77 -25.10
N GLU A 113 24.92 21.88 -24.40
CA GLU A 113 25.40 23.13 -24.99
C GLU A 113 26.85 22.98 -25.49
N MET A 114 27.76 22.44 -24.68
CA MET A 114 29.14 22.16 -25.08
C MET A 114 29.22 21.21 -26.27
N ASP A 115 28.53 20.06 -26.21
CA ASP A 115 28.47 19.09 -27.31
C ASP A 115 27.90 19.74 -28.58
N GLY A 116 26.91 20.61 -28.43
CA GLY A 116 26.30 21.36 -29.52
C GLY A 116 27.26 22.36 -30.18
N GLU A 117 28.11 23.03 -29.41
CA GLU A 117 29.14 23.94 -29.92
C GLU A 117 30.25 23.18 -30.65
N GLU A 118 30.74 22.07 -30.10
CA GLU A 118 31.74 21.22 -30.74
C GLU A 118 31.26 20.68 -32.10
N VAL A 119 30.02 20.19 -32.15
CA VAL A 119 29.41 19.70 -33.40
C VAL A 119 29.22 20.82 -34.41
N LYS A 120 28.84 22.03 -33.99
CA LYS A 120 28.74 23.20 -34.88
C LYS A 120 30.11 23.57 -35.45
N GLY A 121 31.13 23.65 -34.60
CA GLY A 121 32.50 23.92 -35.03
C GLY A 121 33.00 22.90 -36.04
N PHE A 122 32.81 21.60 -35.78
CA PHE A 122 33.16 20.54 -36.74
C PHE A 122 32.44 20.71 -38.08
N LYS A 123 31.14 21.02 -38.08
CA LYS A 123 30.38 21.27 -39.32
C LYS A 123 30.92 22.46 -40.10
N GLU A 124 31.33 23.53 -39.43
CA GLU A 124 31.95 24.69 -40.07
C GLU A 124 33.33 24.37 -40.66
N TYR A 125 34.19 23.65 -39.92
CA TYR A 125 35.49 23.19 -40.42
C TYR A 125 35.34 22.27 -41.64
N VAL A 126 34.46 21.27 -41.58
CA VAL A 126 34.18 20.37 -42.71
C VAL A 126 33.61 21.15 -43.90
N ARG A 127 32.71 22.11 -43.66
CA ARG A 127 32.19 22.98 -44.71
C ARG A 127 33.31 23.79 -45.36
N PHE A 128 34.17 24.42 -44.57
CA PHE A 128 35.30 25.21 -45.08
C PHE A 128 36.31 24.34 -45.84
N ALA A 129 36.65 23.16 -45.31
CA ALA A 129 37.56 22.22 -45.95
C ALA A 129 36.98 21.58 -47.23
N SER A 130 35.65 21.45 -47.33
CA SER A 130 34.97 20.92 -48.52
C SER A 130 34.63 21.99 -49.57
N LEU A 131 34.85 23.28 -49.28
CA LEU A 131 34.82 24.30 -50.31
C LEU A 131 36.01 24.07 -51.27
N PRO A 132 35.78 23.92 -52.58
CA PRO A 132 36.87 23.70 -53.51
C PRO A 132 37.75 24.97 -53.52
N ALA A 133 39.04 24.80 -53.24
CA ALA A 133 40.03 25.83 -53.49
C ALA A 133 39.98 26.18 -54.98
N SER A 134 39.26 27.25 -55.30
CA SER A 134 39.18 27.88 -56.61
C SER A 134 40.58 28.41 -56.98
N SER A 135 41.45 27.49 -57.38
CA SER A 135 42.74 27.78 -58.00
C SER A 135 42.49 28.12 -59.47
N SER A 136 42.19 29.39 -59.72
CA SER A 136 42.33 30.00 -61.04
C SER A 136 43.83 30.10 -61.36
N PHE A 137 44.41 29.04 -61.92
CA PHE A 137 45.71 29.13 -62.59
C PHE A 137 45.52 29.88 -63.92
N PRO A 138 46.24 30.99 -64.18
CA PRO A 138 46.18 31.64 -65.48
C PRO A 138 46.85 30.72 -66.50
N ALA A 139 46.07 30.24 -67.47
CA ALA A 139 46.59 29.46 -68.59
C ALA A 139 47.61 30.32 -69.37
N GLY A 140 48.88 29.98 -69.23
CA GLY A 140 49.97 30.63 -69.93
C GLY A 140 49.84 30.47 -71.44
N LEU A 141 49.85 31.61 -72.14
CA LEU A 141 50.35 31.71 -73.50
C LEU A 141 51.80 31.19 -73.51
N TRP A 142 52.02 29.99 -74.04
CA TRP A 142 53.32 29.60 -74.60
C TRP A 142 53.06 28.90 -75.94
N LEU A 143 53.04 29.70 -77.01
CA LEU A 143 53.21 29.22 -78.38
C LEU A 143 53.98 30.27 -79.17
N VAL A 144 55.31 30.23 -79.10
CA VAL A 144 56.23 30.78 -80.12
C VAL A 144 57.50 29.94 -80.16
N ALA A 145 57.94 29.66 -81.39
CA ALA A 145 59.16 29.01 -81.88
C ALA A 145 59.05 27.50 -82.14
#